data_AF-A0A847M5I2-F1
#
_entry.id   AF-A0A847M5I2-F1
#
_cell.length_a   1.000
_cell.length_b   1.000
_cell.length_c   1.000
_cell.angle_alpha   90.00
_cell.angle_beta   90.00
_cell.angle_gamma   90.00
#
_symmetry.space_group_name_H-M   'P 1'
#
loop_
_entity.id
_entity.type
_entity.pdbx_description
1 polymer ?
#
loop_
_entity_poly.entity_id
_entity_poly.type
_entity_poly.pdbx_seq_one_letter_code
_entity_poly.pdbx_strand_id
1 'polypeptide(L)'
;MQQRPIQCYAGAIAGILAALAIVGGLWVAAYRAPEGGRTLNETASLTAGSDSGSERHWMITPVQVSDDHTVPASGSGQSGFFVGNCAVPIEHLYQLPAARDEVQALYADAVHSVGAEEAQWLSDDDLVVGVRLYGHARCYPHNILARHSLVNDQLGGQPILVYYDPPSATYMAFERPVRADETLDFGSSGIGYGGAGLAYDRQTESLWTAIGGPALDMGQPLSGPAREEQLGLAPVAVEAMTWAAWRKLWPDTTVMSPQTGHDFDYSFDPYTRVLGPDGQALDYYYGGLLLAPEWMSDATGTLPDKTDVLGVLLPDGPLAIPVQPVLSAVADGHKTFTRDSPLGQLQLVADGPTRSIHVTTPGNVRPPQLRQMWFAWRWCHPETELWQPVEVVGGGSTTDASLSGADASDATADVTSDATSDDITD
;
A
#
# COMPACT_ATOMS: atom_id res chain seq x y z
N MET A 1 31.29 37.86 15.92
CA MET A 1 30.81 36.46 15.93
C MET A 1 30.88 35.95 14.49
N GLN A 2 31.70 34.92 14.26
CA GLN A 2 32.11 34.40 12.95
C GLN A 2 31.16 33.32 12.42
N GLN A 3 30.99 33.29 11.09
CA GLN A 3 30.46 32.17 10.29
C GLN A 3 31.58 31.17 9.93
N ARG A 4 31.26 29.87 9.75
CA ARG A 4 32.06 28.87 8.98
C ARG A 4 31.19 27.81 8.26
N PRO A 5 31.67 27.16 7.17
CA PRO A 5 30.88 26.39 6.18
C PRO A 5 31.18 24.86 6.10
N ILE A 6 30.37 24.13 5.31
CA ILE A 6 30.40 22.68 5.05
C ILE A 6 31.12 22.36 3.72
N GLN A 7 32.16 21.51 3.76
CA GLN A 7 32.72 20.77 2.62
C GLN A 7 33.41 19.49 3.16
N CYS A 8 33.00 18.29 2.69
CA CYS A 8 33.78 17.04 2.53
C CYS A 8 32.85 15.79 2.50
N TYR A 9 32.49 15.22 1.34
CA TYR A 9 31.90 13.85 1.26
C TYR A 9 31.99 13.14 -0.12
N ALA A 10 32.96 13.46 -0.99
CA ALA A 10 33.03 12.89 -2.35
C ALA A 10 33.93 11.63 -2.51
N GLY A 11 34.59 11.13 -1.46
CA GLY A 11 35.65 10.10 -1.58
C GLY A 11 35.25 8.63 -1.36
N ALA A 12 34.07 8.33 -0.82
CA ALA A 12 33.78 7.01 -0.23
C ALA A 12 33.05 6.00 -1.14
N ILE A 13 32.53 6.44 -2.30
CA ILE A 13 31.55 5.65 -3.08
C ILE A 13 32.22 4.60 -4.02
N ALA A 14 33.51 4.77 -4.37
CA ALA A 14 34.12 3.95 -5.41
C ALA A 14 34.56 2.53 -4.97
N GLY A 15 34.60 2.21 -3.68
CA GLY A 15 35.20 0.96 -3.18
C GLY A 15 34.27 -0.25 -3.04
N ILE A 16 32.96 -0.05 -3.02
CA ILE A 16 32.01 -1.06 -2.51
C ILE A 16 31.43 -1.97 -3.61
N LEU A 17 31.50 -1.54 -4.88
CA LEU A 17 30.88 -2.24 -6.02
C LEU A 17 31.56 -3.55 -6.44
N ALA A 18 32.76 -3.87 -5.94
CA ALA A 18 33.53 -5.02 -6.44
C ALA A 18 33.25 -6.37 -5.74
N ALA A 19 32.50 -6.41 -4.63
CA ALA A 19 32.55 -7.56 -3.72
C ALA A 19 31.34 -8.52 -3.73
N LEU A 20 30.21 -8.18 -4.36
CA LEU A 20 28.95 -8.90 -4.10
C LEU A 20 28.58 -10.01 -5.11
N ALA A 21 29.46 -10.36 -6.05
CA ALA A 21 29.13 -11.23 -7.18
C ALA A 21 29.20 -12.76 -6.94
N ILE A 22 29.46 -13.29 -5.73
CA ILE A 22 29.95 -14.69 -5.61
C ILE A 22 29.01 -15.74 -5.00
N VAL A 23 27.95 -15.45 -4.23
CA VAL A 23 27.31 -16.54 -3.46
C VAL A 23 25.79 -16.55 -3.52
N GLY A 24 25.25 -16.68 -4.74
CA GLY A 24 23.89 -17.18 -4.96
C GLY A 24 23.92 -18.70 -5.16
N GLY A 25 23.22 -19.46 -4.32
CA GLY A 25 23.03 -20.89 -4.55
C GLY A 25 22.32 -21.66 -3.43
N LEU A 26 21.12 -22.15 -3.76
CA LEU A 26 20.46 -23.38 -3.28
C LEU A 26 19.63 -23.35 -1.98
N TRP A 27 18.28 -23.32 -2.07
CA TRP A 27 17.38 -24.50 -1.95
C TRP A 27 15.88 -24.12 -1.85
N VAL A 28 15.02 -24.96 -2.45
CA VAL A 28 13.55 -24.88 -2.58
C VAL A 28 12.89 -26.09 -1.89
N ALA A 29 11.59 -25.93 -1.53
CA ALA A 29 10.52 -26.92 -1.27
C ALA A 29 10.20 -27.17 0.23
N ALA A 30 8.95 -27.28 0.70
CA ALA A 30 7.60 -27.22 0.12
C ALA A 30 6.57 -27.06 1.27
N TYR A 31 5.37 -26.52 1.01
CA TYR A 31 4.20 -26.73 1.90
C TYR A 31 2.89 -26.75 1.11
N ARG A 32 2.01 -27.71 1.43
CA ARG A 32 0.70 -27.96 0.81
C ARG A 32 -0.42 -27.31 1.63
N ALA A 33 -1.42 -26.76 0.93
CA ALA A 33 -2.65 -26.19 1.49
C ALA A 33 -3.69 -27.28 1.85
N PRO A 34 -4.62 -27.02 2.78
CA PRO A 34 -5.76 -27.90 3.06
C PRO A 34 -7.00 -27.52 2.22
N GLU A 35 -7.72 -28.56 1.79
CA GLU A 35 -8.95 -28.51 1.02
C GLU A 35 -10.18 -28.25 1.91
N GLY A 36 -11.13 -27.47 1.40
CA GLY A 36 -12.44 -27.26 2.03
C GLY A 36 -13.38 -26.51 1.10
N GLY A 37 -14.13 -27.24 0.27
CA GLY A 37 -15.02 -26.68 -0.75
C GLY A 37 -16.31 -26.08 -0.20
N ARG A 38 -16.69 -24.93 -0.76
CA ARG A 38 -18.08 -24.47 -0.88
C ARG A 38 -18.32 -24.09 -2.34
N THR A 39 -19.29 -24.74 -2.95
CA THR A 39 -19.81 -24.42 -4.28
C THR A 39 -20.46 -23.05 -4.27
N LEU A 40 -19.97 -22.13 -5.10
CA LEU A 40 -20.52 -20.80 -5.31
C LEU A 40 -20.99 -20.71 -6.77
N ASN A 41 -22.30 -20.90 -6.98
CA ASN A 41 -22.96 -20.52 -8.22
C ASN A 41 -23.32 -19.04 -8.11
N GLU A 42 -22.44 -18.18 -8.60
CA GLU A 42 -22.73 -16.86 -9.20
C GLU A 42 -21.40 -16.22 -9.59
N THR A 43 -21.02 -16.40 -10.85
CA THR A 43 -19.84 -15.80 -11.47
C THR A 43 -20.18 -14.35 -11.79
N ALA A 44 -19.91 -13.44 -10.87
CA ALA A 44 -19.76 -12.03 -11.21
C ALA A 44 -18.42 -11.89 -11.96
N SER A 45 -18.43 -12.23 -13.24
CA SER A 45 -17.32 -11.95 -14.12
C SER A 45 -17.18 -10.43 -14.23
N LEU A 46 -15.98 -9.89 -14.02
CA LEU A 46 -15.55 -8.65 -14.67
C LEU A 46 -15.45 -8.95 -16.17
N THR A 47 -16.58 -9.19 -16.80
CA THR A 47 -16.74 -9.15 -18.26
C THR A 47 -17.02 -7.70 -18.60
N ALA A 48 -16.05 -7.07 -19.24
CA ALA A 48 -16.24 -5.88 -20.04
C ALA A 48 -17.50 -6.07 -20.91
N GLY A 49 -18.60 -5.43 -20.54
CA GLY A 49 -19.84 -5.51 -21.29
C GLY A 49 -19.75 -4.62 -22.52
N SER A 50 -19.46 -5.19 -23.69
CA SER A 50 -20.28 -4.98 -24.90
C SER A 50 -19.79 -5.83 -26.09
N ASP A 51 -20.76 -6.29 -26.86
CA ASP A 51 -20.66 -7.16 -28.03
C ASP A 51 -19.53 -6.80 -29.01
N SER A 52 -18.44 -7.58 -28.96
CA SER A 52 -17.73 -8.07 -30.15
C SER A 52 -16.76 -9.15 -29.70
N GLY A 53 -16.92 -10.37 -30.22
CA GLY A 53 -16.14 -11.55 -29.83
C GLY A 53 -14.64 -11.41 -30.09
N SER A 54 -13.91 -10.79 -29.16
CA SER A 54 -12.45 -10.83 -29.12
C SER A 54 -11.98 -11.10 -27.69
N GLU A 55 -11.14 -12.12 -27.57
CA GLU A 55 -10.52 -12.67 -26.36
C GLU A 55 -9.54 -11.66 -25.70
N ARG A 56 -10.03 -10.50 -25.25
CA ARG A 56 -9.16 -9.42 -24.71
C ARG A 56 -8.82 -9.56 -23.23
N HIS A 57 -9.21 -10.67 -22.59
CA HIS A 57 -9.43 -10.65 -21.14
C HIS A 57 -8.22 -10.22 -20.30
N TRP A 58 -6.97 -10.37 -20.77
CA TRP A 58 -5.78 -10.02 -19.97
C TRP A 58 -4.60 -9.46 -20.78
N MET A 59 -4.85 -8.87 -21.95
CA MET A 59 -3.75 -8.37 -22.78
C MET A 59 -3.21 -7.05 -22.26
N ILE A 60 -1.96 -7.07 -21.79
CA ILE A 60 -1.14 -5.89 -21.60
C ILE A 60 -0.32 -5.69 -22.86
N THR A 61 -0.52 -4.56 -23.55
CA THR A 61 0.20 -4.25 -24.79
C THR A 61 0.90 -2.91 -24.72
N PRO A 62 2.05 -2.71 -25.37
CA PRO A 62 2.63 -1.38 -25.51
C PRO A 62 1.62 -0.40 -26.11
N VAL A 63 1.60 0.84 -25.62
CA VAL A 63 0.76 1.88 -26.22
C VAL A 63 1.15 2.12 -27.67
N GLN A 64 0.15 2.44 -28.51
CA GLN A 64 0.39 2.94 -29.86
C GLN A 64 0.22 4.45 -29.85
N VAL A 65 1.18 5.18 -30.41
CA VAL A 65 1.13 6.65 -30.50
C VAL A 65 0.91 7.04 -31.96
N SER A 66 -0.10 7.87 -32.21
CA SER A 66 -0.38 8.44 -33.53
C SER A 66 0.54 9.61 -33.87
N ASP A 67 0.52 10.02 -35.13
CA ASP A 67 1.36 11.11 -35.67
C ASP A 67 1.18 12.46 -34.93
N ASP A 68 0.02 12.67 -34.30
CA ASP A 68 -0.30 13.85 -33.49
C ASP A 68 0.11 13.72 -32.02
N HIS A 69 0.93 12.72 -31.69
CA HIS A 69 1.41 12.42 -30.34
C HIS A 69 0.28 12.11 -29.35
N THR A 70 -0.76 11.40 -29.78
CA THR A 70 -1.82 10.92 -28.89
C THR A 70 -1.76 9.40 -28.73
N VAL A 71 -2.04 8.91 -27.52
CA VAL A 71 -2.35 7.50 -27.26
C VAL A 71 -3.88 7.36 -27.39
N PRO A 72 -4.38 6.62 -28.38
CA PRO A 72 -5.82 6.40 -28.52
C PRO A 72 -6.37 5.74 -27.26
N ALA A 73 -7.47 6.28 -26.74
CA ALA A 73 -8.21 5.59 -25.69
C ALA A 73 -8.77 4.28 -26.26
N SER A 74 -8.54 3.17 -25.55
CA SER A 74 -9.25 1.94 -25.86
C SER A 74 -10.74 2.15 -25.56
N GLY A 75 -11.61 1.79 -26.50
CA GLY A 75 -13.07 2.02 -26.43
C GLY A 75 -13.59 2.84 -27.62
N SER A 76 -14.87 2.68 -27.98
CA SER A 76 -15.44 3.37 -29.14
C SER A 76 -15.74 4.85 -28.87
N GLY A 77 -15.16 5.76 -29.67
CA GLY A 77 -15.55 7.19 -29.68
C GLY A 77 -14.96 8.05 -28.56
N GLN A 78 -14.04 7.52 -27.76
CA GLN A 78 -13.33 8.26 -26.70
C GLN A 78 -12.15 9.04 -27.27
N SER A 79 -11.89 10.26 -26.77
CA SER A 79 -10.67 11.01 -27.11
C SER A 79 -9.44 10.30 -26.53
N GLY A 80 -8.36 10.27 -27.31
CA GLY A 80 -7.04 9.82 -26.85
C GLY A 80 -6.38 10.84 -25.92
N PHE A 81 -5.25 10.43 -25.35
CA PHE A 81 -4.47 11.25 -24.42
C PHE A 81 -3.22 11.80 -25.10
N PHE A 82 -2.99 13.10 -25.01
CA PHE A 82 -1.79 13.72 -25.56
C PHE A 82 -0.55 13.38 -24.73
N VAL A 83 0.47 12.83 -25.38
CA VAL A 83 1.73 12.39 -24.76
C VAL A 83 2.96 13.09 -25.35
N GLY A 84 2.79 14.15 -26.15
CA GLY A 84 3.92 14.86 -26.77
C GLY A 84 4.84 15.59 -25.78
N ASN A 85 4.38 15.83 -24.55
CA ASN A 85 5.17 16.42 -23.46
C ASN A 85 5.35 15.44 -22.28
N CYS A 86 5.30 14.13 -22.54
CA CYS A 86 5.37 13.09 -21.53
C CYS A 86 6.64 13.19 -20.66
N ALA A 87 6.47 13.07 -19.34
CA ALA A 87 7.54 13.13 -18.34
C ALA A 87 8.46 11.89 -18.37
N VAL A 88 7.99 10.81 -18.98
CA VAL A 88 8.65 9.50 -18.99
C VAL A 88 8.76 8.97 -20.43
N PRO A 89 9.69 8.05 -20.71
CA PRO A 89 9.74 7.39 -22.01
C PRO A 89 8.42 6.69 -22.33
N ILE A 90 7.89 6.90 -23.53
CA ILE A 90 6.59 6.38 -23.98
C ILE A 90 6.56 4.86 -23.94
N GLU A 91 7.69 4.20 -24.18
CA GLU A 91 7.83 2.76 -24.11
C GLU A 91 7.48 2.19 -22.73
N HIS A 92 7.54 2.99 -21.66
CA HIS A 92 7.13 2.54 -20.32
C HIS A 92 5.61 2.58 -20.11
N LEU A 93 4.85 3.14 -21.05
CA LEU A 93 3.39 3.14 -21.02
C LEU A 93 2.84 1.88 -21.69
N TYR A 94 1.78 1.33 -21.10
CA TYR A 94 1.10 0.15 -21.63
C TYR A 94 -0.41 0.29 -21.52
N GLN A 95 -1.13 -0.38 -22.42
CA GLN A 95 -2.58 -0.47 -22.39
C GLN A 95 -2.99 -1.54 -21.37
N LEU A 96 -3.88 -1.16 -20.45
CA LEU A 96 -4.56 -2.10 -19.55
C LEU A 96 -5.75 -2.76 -20.28
N PRO A 97 -6.24 -3.93 -19.79
CA PRO A 97 -7.40 -4.58 -20.37
C PRO A 97 -8.66 -3.71 -20.31
N ALA A 98 -8.79 -2.91 -19.25
CA ALA A 98 -9.88 -1.95 -19.09
C ALA A 98 -9.68 -0.73 -20.00
N ALA A 99 -10.74 -0.37 -20.72
CA ALA A 99 -10.85 0.85 -21.49
C ALA A 99 -10.91 2.10 -20.59
N ARG A 100 -10.77 3.28 -21.20
CA ARG A 100 -11.01 4.57 -20.54
C ARG A 100 -12.41 4.58 -19.92
N ASP A 101 -12.50 4.97 -18.65
CA ASP A 101 -13.71 5.03 -17.83
C ASP A 101 -14.49 3.72 -17.68
N GLU A 102 -13.91 2.57 -18.08
CA GLU A 102 -14.54 1.27 -17.87
C GLU A 102 -14.53 0.89 -16.38
N VAL A 103 -13.44 1.22 -15.69
CA VAL A 103 -13.42 1.27 -14.23
C VAL A 103 -14.05 2.60 -13.82
N GLN A 104 -15.30 2.52 -13.35
CA GLN A 104 -16.14 3.69 -13.10
C GLN A 104 -15.71 4.42 -11.83
N ALA A 105 -15.03 5.56 -11.98
CA ALA A 105 -14.69 6.43 -10.86
C ALA A 105 -15.96 7.00 -10.21
N LEU A 106 -15.90 7.26 -8.90
CA LEU A 106 -16.97 7.93 -8.16
C LEU A 106 -16.69 9.42 -8.05
N TYR A 107 -17.75 10.21 -8.15
CA TYR A 107 -17.73 11.67 -8.08
C TYR A 107 -18.56 12.17 -6.89
N ALA A 108 -18.37 13.43 -6.52
CA ALA A 108 -18.87 13.97 -5.25
C ALA A 108 -20.38 13.81 -5.02
N ASP A 109 -21.18 13.74 -6.08
CA ASP A 109 -22.63 13.49 -6.04
C ASP A 109 -23.01 12.04 -5.75
N ALA A 110 -22.13 11.09 -6.08
CA ALA A 110 -22.28 9.65 -5.84
C ALA A 110 -21.58 9.17 -4.54
N VAL A 111 -20.81 10.04 -3.87
CA VAL A 111 -20.12 9.69 -2.62
C VAL A 111 -21.00 10.04 -1.43
N HIS A 112 -21.68 9.02 -0.92
CA HIS A 112 -22.46 9.11 0.32
C HIS A 112 -21.66 8.56 1.50
N SER A 113 -21.85 9.13 2.69
CA SER A 113 -21.20 8.67 3.91
C SER A 113 -22.15 8.69 5.09
N VAL A 114 -21.98 7.76 6.02
CA VAL A 114 -22.78 7.63 7.26
C VAL A 114 -21.86 7.59 8.48
N GLY A 115 -22.43 7.67 9.68
CA GLY A 115 -21.66 7.48 10.92
C GLY A 115 -21.18 6.04 11.10
N ALA A 116 -20.14 5.83 11.91
CA ALA A 116 -19.59 4.50 12.19
C ALA A 116 -20.64 3.49 12.73
N GLU A 117 -21.62 3.95 13.50
CA GLU A 117 -22.70 3.11 14.03
C GLU A 117 -23.72 2.70 12.96
N GLU A 118 -23.85 3.46 11.87
CA GLU A 118 -24.79 3.16 10.78
C GLU A 118 -24.18 2.20 9.73
N ALA A 119 -22.86 2.00 9.77
CA ALA A 119 -22.11 1.15 8.85
C ALA A 119 -22.27 -0.37 9.14
N GLN A 120 -23.52 -0.82 9.27
CA GLN A 120 -23.89 -2.19 9.66
C GLN A 120 -23.62 -3.24 8.57
N TRP A 121 -23.24 -2.82 7.36
CA TRP A 121 -22.82 -3.73 6.28
C TRP A 121 -21.36 -4.17 6.41
N LEU A 122 -20.56 -3.52 7.27
CA LEU A 122 -19.18 -3.91 7.51
C LEU A 122 -19.08 -4.89 8.69
N SER A 123 -18.36 -5.97 8.47
CA SER A 123 -17.90 -6.88 9.51
C SER A 123 -16.63 -6.33 10.16
N ASP A 124 -16.37 -6.71 11.42
CA ASP A 124 -15.21 -6.23 12.18
C ASP A 124 -13.86 -6.52 11.51
N ASP A 125 -13.77 -7.63 10.75
CA ASP A 125 -12.57 -8.06 10.03
C ASP A 125 -12.43 -7.47 8.62
N ASP A 126 -13.41 -6.72 8.13
CA ASP A 126 -13.37 -6.14 6.79
C ASP A 126 -12.18 -5.18 6.67
N LEU A 127 -11.45 -5.30 5.56
CA LEU A 127 -10.35 -4.39 5.26
C LEU A 127 -10.92 -3.03 4.87
N VAL A 128 -10.43 -1.98 5.51
CA VAL A 128 -10.81 -0.60 5.24
C VAL A 128 -9.58 0.28 5.08
N VAL A 129 -9.75 1.35 4.31
CA VAL A 129 -8.76 2.41 4.15
C VAL A 129 -9.26 3.64 4.88
N GLY A 130 -8.50 4.05 5.89
CA GLY A 130 -8.77 5.26 6.63
C GLY A 130 -8.00 6.45 6.10
N VAL A 131 -8.68 7.58 5.90
CA VAL A 131 -8.09 8.87 5.55
C VAL A 131 -8.38 9.86 6.65
N ARG A 132 -7.35 10.60 7.07
CA ARG A 132 -7.47 11.70 8.02
C ARG A 132 -6.88 12.97 7.46
N LEU A 133 -7.67 14.03 7.47
CA LEU A 133 -7.26 15.32 6.96
C LEU A 133 -7.95 16.43 7.76
N TYR A 134 -7.17 17.40 8.23
CA TYR A 134 -7.65 18.57 8.98
C TYR A 134 -8.65 18.27 10.12
N GLY A 135 -8.43 17.18 10.86
CA GLY A 135 -9.28 16.78 12.00
C GLY A 135 -10.51 15.96 11.62
N HIS A 136 -10.76 15.75 10.34
CA HIS A 136 -11.82 14.87 9.85
C HIS A 136 -11.26 13.47 9.53
N ALA A 137 -12.08 12.44 9.78
CA ALA A 137 -11.76 11.05 9.50
C ALA A 137 -12.86 10.43 8.63
N ARG A 138 -12.44 9.73 7.57
CA ARG A 138 -13.34 8.92 6.73
C ARG A 138 -12.73 7.56 6.45
N CYS A 139 -13.58 6.56 6.51
CA CYS A 139 -13.31 5.17 6.19
C CYS A 139 -13.86 4.86 4.80
N TYR A 140 -13.04 4.22 3.96
CA TYR A 140 -13.38 3.74 2.63
C TYR A 140 -13.28 2.21 2.62
N PRO A 141 -14.41 1.48 2.49
CA PRO A 141 -14.39 0.02 2.40
C PRO A 141 -13.59 -0.47 1.20
N HIS A 142 -12.71 -1.46 1.42
CA HIS A 142 -11.87 -2.04 0.37
C HIS A 142 -12.67 -2.49 -0.85
N ASN A 143 -13.77 -3.22 -0.66
CA ASN A 143 -14.55 -3.76 -1.77
C ASN A 143 -15.19 -2.69 -2.66
N ILE A 144 -15.50 -1.52 -2.10
CA ILE A 144 -15.98 -0.36 -2.88
C ILE A 144 -14.81 0.21 -3.69
N LEU A 145 -13.65 0.40 -3.05
CA LEU A 145 -12.44 0.86 -3.73
C LEU A 145 -11.97 -0.11 -4.82
N ALA A 146 -12.05 -1.43 -4.61
CA ALA A 146 -11.70 -2.45 -5.58
C ALA A 146 -12.61 -2.45 -6.83
N ARG A 147 -13.84 -1.93 -6.71
CA ARG A 147 -14.77 -1.76 -7.85
C ARG A 147 -14.53 -0.47 -8.63
N HIS A 148 -14.25 0.62 -7.92
CA HIS A 148 -14.27 1.97 -8.49
C HIS A 148 -12.89 2.57 -8.73
N SER A 149 -11.86 2.09 -8.03
CA SER A 149 -10.47 2.53 -7.99
C SER A 149 -10.24 4.00 -7.63
N LEU A 150 -11.06 4.94 -8.07
CA LEU A 150 -10.93 6.38 -7.89
C LEU A 150 -12.21 6.93 -7.25
N VAL A 151 -12.06 7.64 -6.13
CA VAL A 151 -13.15 8.32 -5.45
C VAL A 151 -12.81 9.80 -5.32
N ASN A 152 -13.48 10.64 -6.11
CA ASN A 152 -13.36 12.10 -6.09
C ASN A 152 -14.27 12.65 -4.99
N ASP A 153 -13.75 12.67 -3.77
CA ASP A 153 -14.50 12.98 -2.55
C ASP A 153 -14.22 14.40 -2.03
N GLN A 154 -14.94 14.79 -0.98
CA GLN A 154 -14.69 15.94 -0.12
C GLN A 154 -14.71 15.52 1.35
N LEU A 155 -13.59 15.75 2.06
CA LEU A 155 -13.44 15.46 3.48
C LEU A 155 -13.27 16.78 4.26
N GLY A 156 -14.25 17.11 5.10
CA GLY A 156 -14.24 18.40 5.80
C GLY A 156 -14.32 19.61 4.86
N GLY A 157 -14.89 19.43 3.65
CA GLY A 157 -14.90 20.46 2.60
C GLY A 157 -13.62 20.54 1.76
N GLN A 158 -12.57 19.79 2.12
CA GLN A 158 -11.36 19.70 1.30
C GLN A 158 -11.54 18.66 0.19
N PRO A 159 -11.35 19.01 -1.10
CA PRO A 159 -11.38 18.04 -2.17
C PRO A 159 -10.22 17.06 -2.08
N ILE A 160 -10.55 15.77 -2.07
CA ILE A 160 -9.57 14.70 -2.03
C ILE A 160 -9.84 13.68 -3.13
N LEU A 161 -8.79 12.96 -3.52
CA LEU A 161 -8.85 11.79 -4.37
C LEU A 161 -8.41 10.60 -3.53
N VAL A 162 -9.27 9.60 -3.35
CA VAL A 162 -8.87 8.29 -2.83
C VAL A 162 -8.66 7.36 -4.01
N TYR A 163 -7.48 6.77 -4.09
CA TYR A 163 -7.07 5.86 -5.16
C TYR A 163 -6.79 4.49 -4.52
N TYR A 164 -7.46 3.45 -5.00
CA TYR A 164 -6.97 2.07 -4.92
C TYR A 164 -6.64 1.49 -6.31
N ASP A 165 -5.40 1.04 -6.50
CA ASP A 165 -4.95 0.28 -7.68
C ASP A 165 -4.95 -1.22 -7.35
N PRO A 166 -5.94 -1.99 -7.84
CA PRO A 166 -5.99 -3.41 -7.55
C PRO A 166 -4.82 -4.23 -8.13
N PRO A 167 -4.33 -3.98 -9.37
CA PRO A 167 -3.18 -4.68 -9.94
C PRO A 167 -1.94 -4.70 -9.05
N SER A 168 -1.64 -3.58 -8.39
CA SER A 168 -0.51 -3.45 -7.48
C SER A 168 -0.90 -3.46 -5.99
N ALA A 169 -2.18 -3.65 -5.67
CA ALA A 169 -2.77 -3.55 -4.34
C ALA A 169 -2.36 -2.27 -3.57
N THR A 170 -2.36 -1.13 -4.26
CA THR A 170 -1.85 0.13 -3.71
C THR A 170 -2.97 1.06 -3.28
N TYR A 171 -2.95 1.50 -2.03
CA TYR A 171 -3.84 2.54 -1.50
C TYR A 171 -3.13 3.89 -1.41
N MET A 172 -3.76 4.94 -1.91
CA MET A 172 -3.26 6.31 -1.86
C MET A 172 -4.42 7.28 -1.63
N ALA A 173 -4.12 8.44 -1.05
CA ALA A 173 -5.04 9.56 -1.04
C ALA A 173 -4.26 10.85 -1.33
N PHE A 174 -4.96 11.83 -1.90
CA PHE A 174 -4.37 13.12 -2.26
C PHE A 174 -5.36 14.25 -2.03
N GLU A 175 -4.88 15.45 -1.70
CA GLU A 175 -5.64 16.68 -1.93
C GLU A 175 -5.64 16.97 -3.43
N ARG A 176 -6.82 17.27 -3.98
CA ARG A 176 -6.97 17.57 -5.42
C ARG A 176 -6.65 19.05 -5.69
N PRO A 177 -5.92 19.36 -6.77
CA PRO A 177 -5.63 20.74 -7.12
C PRO A 177 -6.89 21.49 -7.55
N VAL A 178 -6.91 22.79 -7.23
CA VAL A 178 -7.90 23.74 -7.74
C VAL A 178 -7.23 24.59 -8.83
N ARG A 179 -7.81 24.55 -10.03
CA ARG A 179 -7.34 25.25 -11.22
C ARG A 179 -8.42 26.25 -11.64
N ALA A 180 -8.10 27.54 -11.62
CA ALA A 180 -9.03 28.61 -12.02
C ALA A 180 -10.42 28.51 -11.35
N ASP A 181 -10.42 28.32 -10.02
CA ASP A 181 -11.62 28.13 -9.19
C ASP A 181 -12.41 26.83 -9.44
N GLU A 182 -11.88 25.90 -10.24
CA GLU A 182 -12.44 24.57 -10.48
C GLU A 182 -11.53 23.48 -9.90
N THR A 183 -12.10 22.55 -9.13
CA THR A 183 -11.39 21.36 -8.66
C THR A 183 -11.27 20.35 -9.79
N LEU A 184 -10.08 19.79 -10.00
CA LEU A 184 -9.91 18.72 -10.98
C LEU A 184 -10.63 17.43 -10.55
N ASP A 185 -11.34 16.80 -11.48
CA ASP A 185 -11.99 15.51 -11.30
C ASP A 185 -11.26 14.44 -12.10
N PHE A 186 -11.02 13.29 -11.47
CA PHE A 186 -10.18 12.22 -12.02
C PHE A 186 -11.01 11.02 -12.47
N GLY A 187 -10.66 10.46 -13.62
CA GLY A 187 -11.21 9.21 -14.17
C GLY A 187 -10.11 8.19 -14.46
N SER A 188 -10.52 6.98 -14.85
CA SER A 188 -9.58 5.91 -15.21
C SER A 188 -9.20 6.01 -16.69
N SER A 189 -7.90 6.04 -17.00
CA SER A 189 -7.45 6.25 -18.39
C SER A 189 -7.43 4.97 -19.24
N GLY A 190 -7.35 3.80 -18.61
CA GLY A 190 -7.02 2.54 -19.27
C GLY A 190 -5.55 2.40 -19.67
N ILE A 191 -4.70 3.38 -19.37
CA ILE A 191 -3.25 3.31 -19.59
C ILE A 191 -2.57 3.00 -18.25
N GLY A 192 -1.54 2.18 -18.26
CA GLY A 192 -0.72 1.85 -17.10
C GLY A 192 0.70 2.39 -17.20
N TYR A 193 1.30 2.63 -16.04
CA TYR A 193 2.69 3.02 -15.84
C TYR A 193 3.11 2.60 -14.43
N GLY A 194 4.34 2.10 -14.27
CA GLY A 194 4.88 1.77 -12.94
C GLY A 194 4.16 0.63 -12.22
N GLY A 195 3.33 -0.16 -12.90
CA GLY A 195 2.57 -1.26 -12.30
C GLY A 195 1.19 -0.84 -11.81
N ALA A 196 0.78 0.41 -12.02
CA ALA A 196 -0.54 0.93 -11.67
C ALA A 196 -1.23 1.59 -12.88
N GLY A 197 -2.55 1.73 -12.80
CA GLY A 197 -3.32 2.54 -13.75
C GLY A 197 -2.99 4.04 -13.63
N LEU A 198 -2.90 4.73 -14.76
CA LEU A 198 -2.88 6.18 -14.80
C LEU A 198 -4.30 6.69 -14.62
N ALA A 199 -4.45 7.69 -13.75
CA ALA A 199 -5.64 8.52 -13.74
C ALA A 199 -5.54 9.54 -14.88
N TYR A 200 -6.66 10.11 -15.28
CA TYR A 200 -6.67 11.32 -16.09
C TYR A 200 -7.59 12.36 -15.44
N ASP A 201 -7.29 13.66 -15.59
CA ASP A 201 -8.23 14.71 -15.16
C ASP A 201 -9.15 15.13 -16.31
N ARG A 202 -10.42 15.34 -16.01
CA ARG A 202 -11.48 15.62 -17.00
C ARG A 202 -11.41 17.03 -17.60
N GLN A 203 -10.76 17.95 -16.90
CA GLN A 203 -10.70 19.36 -17.30
C GLN A 203 -9.61 19.63 -18.33
N THR A 204 -8.46 18.96 -18.21
CA THR A 204 -7.30 19.16 -19.09
C THR A 204 -6.95 17.94 -19.93
N GLU A 205 -7.59 16.79 -19.68
CA GLU A 205 -7.29 15.50 -20.33
C GLU A 205 -5.82 15.07 -20.14
N SER A 206 -5.18 15.52 -19.04
CA SER A 206 -3.81 15.14 -18.71
C SER A 206 -3.77 13.77 -18.05
N LEU A 207 -2.70 13.01 -18.28
CA LEU A 207 -2.47 11.73 -17.59
C LEU A 207 -1.69 11.98 -16.29
N TRP A 208 -2.01 11.23 -15.24
CA TRP A 208 -1.44 11.38 -13.90
C TRP A 208 -1.02 10.04 -13.32
N THR A 209 0.18 9.99 -12.74
CA THR A 209 0.61 8.85 -11.93
C THR A 209 0.26 9.09 -10.46
N ALA A 210 -0.33 8.08 -9.81
CA ALA A 210 -0.54 8.12 -8.37
C ALA A 210 0.72 7.65 -7.61
N ILE A 211 1.40 6.62 -8.12
CA ILE A 211 2.55 5.98 -7.46
C ILE A 211 3.91 6.62 -7.79
N GLY A 212 3.98 7.52 -8.77
CA GLY A 212 5.24 8.08 -9.25
C GLY A 212 6.00 7.08 -10.13
N GLY A 213 7.33 7.18 -10.14
CA GLY A 213 8.26 6.28 -10.83
C GLY A 213 9.73 6.70 -10.61
N PRO A 214 10.70 6.04 -11.26
CA PRO A 214 12.13 6.25 -10.96
C PRO A 214 12.65 7.67 -11.15
N ALA A 215 11.93 8.49 -11.92
CA ALA A 215 12.27 9.88 -12.22
C ALA A 215 11.09 10.83 -12.02
N LEU A 216 10.04 10.39 -11.30
CA LEU A 216 8.81 11.16 -11.15
C LEU A 216 8.21 10.96 -9.76
N ASP A 217 7.96 12.05 -9.06
CA ASP A 217 7.33 12.01 -7.74
C ASP A 217 5.88 11.50 -7.84
N MET A 218 5.35 11.02 -6.72
CA MET A 218 3.94 10.64 -6.58
C MET A 218 3.00 11.81 -6.89
N GLY A 219 1.86 11.51 -7.50
CA GLY A 219 0.80 12.51 -7.71
C GLY A 219 1.11 13.56 -8.78
N GLN A 220 2.10 13.33 -9.64
CA GLN A 220 2.48 14.27 -10.69
C GLN A 220 1.75 13.99 -12.02
N PRO A 221 1.45 15.05 -12.80
CA PRO A 221 0.96 14.90 -14.16
C PRO A 221 2.10 14.37 -15.04
N LEU A 222 1.83 13.24 -15.67
CA LEU A 222 2.75 12.55 -16.56
C LEU A 222 2.77 13.19 -17.95
N SER A 223 1.64 13.67 -18.46
CA SER A 223 1.55 14.35 -19.76
C SER A 223 0.31 15.24 -19.83
N GLY A 224 0.22 16.11 -20.83
CA GLY A 224 -0.91 17.02 -21.05
C GLY A 224 -0.71 18.41 -20.43
N PRO A 225 -1.73 19.30 -20.52
CA PRO A 225 -1.64 20.68 -20.06
C PRO A 225 -1.33 20.83 -18.57
N ALA A 226 -1.82 19.94 -17.71
CA ALA A 226 -1.58 20.00 -16.26
C ALA A 226 -0.08 19.92 -15.92
N ARG A 227 0.72 19.25 -16.77
CA ARG A 227 2.18 19.19 -16.62
C ARG A 227 2.85 20.52 -16.96
N GLU A 228 2.40 21.21 -18.00
CA GLU A 228 2.91 22.53 -18.36
C GLU A 228 2.57 23.58 -17.31
N GLU A 229 1.40 23.43 -16.70
CA GLU A 229 0.92 24.24 -15.58
C GLU A 229 1.54 23.86 -14.23
N GLN A 230 2.37 22.79 -14.18
CA GLN A 230 3.04 22.31 -12.96
C GLN A 230 2.06 22.04 -11.82
N LEU A 231 0.89 21.49 -12.16
CA LEU A 231 -0.08 21.04 -11.17
C LEU A 231 0.43 19.77 -10.47
N GLY A 232 -0.09 19.49 -9.29
CA GLY A 232 0.29 18.32 -8.50
C GLY A 232 -0.82 17.89 -7.55
N LEU A 233 -0.89 16.60 -7.27
CA LEU A 233 -1.70 16.02 -6.20
C LEU A 233 -0.86 15.99 -4.92
N ALA A 234 -1.33 16.61 -3.84
CA ALA A 234 -0.59 16.62 -2.57
C ALA A 234 -0.92 15.33 -1.78
N PRO A 235 0.05 14.47 -1.44
CA PRO A 235 -0.23 13.20 -0.77
C PRO A 235 -0.87 13.38 0.62
N VAL A 236 -1.88 12.56 0.89
CA VAL A 236 -2.53 12.43 2.19
C VAL A 236 -2.27 11.02 2.72
N ALA A 237 -1.85 10.93 3.99
CA ALA A 237 -1.58 9.64 4.60
C ALA A 237 -2.84 8.77 4.66
N VAL A 238 -2.68 7.49 4.30
CA VAL A 238 -3.73 6.47 4.38
C VAL A 238 -3.32 5.37 5.35
N GLU A 239 -4.29 4.75 6.00
CA GLU A 239 -4.05 3.61 6.89
C GLU A 239 -4.98 2.45 6.50
N ALA A 240 -4.39 1.34 6.05
CA ALA A 240 -5.13 0.11 5.76
C ALA A 240 -5.13 -0.80 6.99
N MET A 241 -6.31 -1.12 7.51
CA MET A 241 -6.50 -1.96 8.71
C MET A 241 -7.90 -2.57 8.73
N THR A 242 -8.20 -3.39 9.74
CA THR A 242 -9.57 -3.90 9.92
C THR A 242 -10.55 -2.80 10.33
N TRP A 243 -11.83 -2.95 9.99
CA TRP A 243 -12.87 -2.01 10.38
C TRP A 243 -12.96 -1.84 11.90
N ALA A 244 -12.88 -2.92 12.67
CA ALA A 244 -12.86 -2.86 14.13
C ALA A 244 -11.70 -2.01 14.67
N ALA A 245 -10.51 -2.14 14.07
CA ALA A 245 -9.35 -1.34 14.43
C ALA A 245 -9.59 0.15 14.16
N TRP A 246 -10.06 0.46 12.95
CA TRP A 246 -10.29 1.84 12.53
C TRP A 246 -11.34 2.53 13.41
N ARG A 247 -12.50 1.89 13.63
CA ARG A 247 -13.58 2.42 14.47
C ARG A 247 -13.14 2.63 15.92
N LYS A 248 -12.26 1.77 16.44
CA LYS A 248 -11.70 1.92 17.78
C LYS A 248 -10.78 3.15 17.89
N LEU A 249 -9.97 3.41 16.87
CA LEU A 249 -9.06 4.56 16.83
C LEU A 249 -9.81 5.87 16.56
N TRP A 250 -10.86 5.82 15.73
CA TRP A 250 -11.61 6.97 15.23
C TRP A 250 -13.12 6.75 15.38
N PRO A 251 -13.67 6.80 16.61
CA PRO A 251 -15.09 6.52 16.84
C PRO A 251 -16.02 7.52 16.13
N ASP A 252 -15.58 8.76 15.95
CA ASP A 252 -16.33 9.82 15.25
C ASP A 252 -16.14 9.80 13.72
N THR A 253 -15.52 8.75 13.16
CA THR A 253 -15.29 8.63 11.71
C THR A 253 -16.61 8.54 10.96
N THR A 254 -16.61 9.09 9.74
CA THR A 254 -17.62 8.73 8.73
C THR A 254 -17.16 7.50 7.94
N VAL A 255 -18.10 6.80 7.32
CA VAL A 255 -17.84 5.62 6.48
C VAL A 255 -18.53 5.82 5.13
N MET A 256 -17.79 5.61 4.03
CA MET A 256 -18.33 5.63 2.69
C MET A 256 -19.37 4.51 2.52
N SER A 257 -20.54 4.88 2.04
CA SER A 257 -21.68 3.99 1.86
C SER A 257 -21.60 3.20 0.55
N PRO A 258 -22.14 1.97 0.49
CA PRO A 258 -22.33 1.22 -0.75
C PRO A 258 -23.43 1.80 -1.66
N GLN A 259 -24.17 2.83 -1.24
CA GLN A 259 -25.06 3.57 -2.13
C GLN A 259 -24.24 4.45 -3.07
N THR A 260 -23.70 3.88 -4.13
CA THR A 260 -22.86 4.58 -5.11
C THR A 260 -23.61 5.01 -6.37
N GLY A 261 -24.87 4.58 -6.51
CA GLY A 261 -25.64 4.71 -7.76
C GLY A 261 -25.38 3.58 -8.78
N HIS A 262 -24.49 2.63 -8.46
CA HIS A 262 -24.19 1.47 -9.29
C HIS A 262 -24.82 0.20 -8.73
N ASP A 263 -25.20 -0.73 -9.61
CA ASP A 263 -25.71 -2.06 -9.26
C ASP A 263 -24.55 -3.06 -9.15
N PHE A 264 -23.67 -2.82 -8.18
CA PHE A 264 -22.54 -3.71 -7.88
C PHE A 264 -22.74 -4.39 -6.53
N ASP A 265 -22.33 -5.67 -6.46
CA ASP A 265 -22.19 -6.37 -5.20
C ASP A 265 -20.85 -6.00 -4.55
N TYR A 266 -20.92 -5.27 -3.44
CA TYR A 266 -19.80 -4.84 -2.60
C TYR A 266 -19.50 -5.79 -1.43
N SER A 267 -20.20 -6.93 -1.33
CA SER A 267 -19.94 -7.92 -0.27
C SER A 267 -18.64 -8.72 -0.48
N PHE A 268 -18.03 -8.60 -1.66
CA PHE A 268 -16.77 -9.26 -1.97
C PHE A 268 -15.86 -8.37 -2.82
N ASP A 269 -14.57 -8.70 -2.80
CA ASP A 269 -13.56 -8.09 -3.64
C ASP A 269 -13.57 -8.72 -5.05
N PRO A 270 -13.84 -7.95 -6.12
CA PRO A 270 -13.89 -8.48 -7.48
C PRO A 270 -12.58 -9.11 -7.96
N TYR A 271 -11.43 -8.76 -7.37
CA TYR A 271 -10.13 -9.30 -7.74
C TYR A 271 -9.85 -10.68 -7.13
N THR A 272 -10.66 -11.13 -6.16
CA THR A 272 -10.60 -12.51 -5.64
C THR A 272 -11.24 -13.53 -6.59
N ARG A 273 -11.93 -13.06 -7.65
CA ARG A 273 -12.63 -13.89 -8.64
C ARG A 273 -12.49 -13.32 -10.04
N VAL A 274 -11.25 -13.13 -10.50
CA VAL A 274 -11.00 -12.76 -11.90
C VAL A 274 -10.97 -14.01 -12.77
N LEU A 275 -11.31 -13.89 -14.05
CA LEU A 275 -11.09 -14.98 -15.00
C LEU A 275 -9.59 -15.09 -15.30
N GLY A 276 -9.04 -16.27 -15.48
CA GLY A 276 -7.67 -16.48 -15.91
C GLY A 276 -7.53 -16.44 -17.43
N PRO A 277 -6.30 -16.52 -17.95
CA PRO A 277 -6.06 -16.73 -19.39
C PRO A 277 -6.71 -18.02 -19.93
N ASP A 278 -6.91 -19.02 -19.07
CA ASP A 278 -7.61 -20.28 -19.36
C ASP A 278 -9.14 -20.19 -19.16
N GLY A 279 -9.66 -19.00 -18.85
CA GLY A 279 -11.06 -18.75 -18.55
C GLY A 279 -11.53 -19.28 -17.19
N GLN A 280 -10.65 -19.81 -16.34
CA GLN A 280 -11.01 -20.29 -15.00
C GLN A 280 -10.97 -19.16 -13.98
N ALA A 281 -11.86 -19.18 -12.99
CA ALA A 281 -11.77 -18.21 -11.90
C ALA A 281 -10.48 -18.39 -11.09
N LEU A 282 -9.76 -17.30 -10.83
CA LEU A 282 -8.58 -17.26 -9.98
C LEU A 282 -8.66 -16.06 -9.02
N ASP A 283 -8.01 -16.22 -7.87
CA ASP A 283 -7.75 -15.10 -6.97
C ASP A 283 -6.52 -14.36 -7.49
N TYR A 284 -6.70 -13.09 -7.88
CA TYR A 284 -5.62 -12.30 -8.42
C TYR A 284 -4.49 -12.14 -7.40
N TYR A 285 -4.78 -11.91 -6.13
CA TYR A 285 -3.73 -11.59 -5.16
C TYR A 285 -2.81 -12.78 -4.86
N TYR A 286 -3.30 -14.01 -5.01
CA TYR A 286 -2.54 -15.23 -4.76
C TYR A 286 -2.13 -16.01 -6.03
N GLY A 287 -2.71 -15.67 -7.18
CA GLY A 287 -2.39 -16.28 -8.47
C GLY A 287 -1.14 -15.73 -9.13
N GLY A 288 -0.56 -16.47 -10.08
CA GLY A 288 0.64 -16.07 -10.82
C GLY A 288 0.41 -15.07 -11.97
N LEU A 289 -0.84 -14.75 -12.31
CA LEU A 289 -1.17 -13.77 -13.35
C LEU A 289 -0.69 -12.37 -12.94
N LEU A 290 0.15 -11.70 -13.71
CA LEU A 290 0.55 -10.31 -13.45
C LEU A 290 -0.22 -9.34 -14.37
N LEU A 291 -0.90 -8.33 -13.81
CA LEU A 291 -1.58 -7.28 -14.58
C LEU A 291 -0.66 -6.09 -14.87
N ALA A 292 0.55 -6.43 -15.31
CA ALA A 292 1.58 -5.50 -15.72
C ALA A 292 2.45 -6.19 -16.78
N PRO A 293 3.22 -5.43 -17.57
CA PRO A 293 4.09 -6.05 -18.55
C PRO A 293 5.16 -6.93 -17.89
N GLU A 294 5.57 -8.01 -18.58
CA GLU A 294 6.49 -9.02 -18.05
C GLU A 294 7.83 -8.45 -17.56
N TRP A 295 8.34 -7.40 -18.20
CA TRP A 295 9.60 -6.74 -17.82
C TRP A 295 9.56 -6.04 -16.44
N MET A 296 8.39 -5.97 -15.80
CA MET A 296 8.23 -5.42 -14.44
C MET A 296 8.35 -6.51 -13.38
N SER A 297 8.26 -7.77 -13.77
CA SER A 297 8.52 -8.89 -12.87
C SER A 297 9.97 -8.81 -12.35
N ASP A 298 10.16 -9.11 -11.08
CA ASP A 298 11.49 -9.19 -10.49
C ASP A 298 12.20 -10.46 -10.96
N ALA A 299 12.83 -10.35 -12.13
CA ALA A 299 13.65 -11.42 -12.70
C ALA A 299 14.83 -11.84 -11.79
N THR A 300 15.20 -11.02 -10.80
CA THR A 300 16.24 -11.38 -9.83
C THR A 300 15.72 -12.32 -8.73
N GLY A 301 14.40 -12.38 -8.54
CA GLY A 301 13.75 -13.20 -7.53
C GLY A 301 14.05 -12.77 -6.09
N THR A 302 14.29 -11.48 -5.86
CA THR A 302 14.58 -10.94 -4.52
C THR A 302 13.38 -11.16 -3.59
N LEU A 303 12.17 -10.89 -4.09
CA LEU A 303 10.90 -11.25 -3.47
C LEU A 303 9.93 -11.71 -4.57
N PRO A 304 8.94 -12.57 -4.27
CA PRO A 304 7.83 -12.81 -5.18
C PRO A 304 7.15 -11.50 -5.61
N ASP A 305 6.78 -11.36 -6.89
CA ASP A 305 6.22 -10.12 -7.45
C ASP A 305 5.06 -9.52 -6.64
N LYS A 306 4.16 -10.38 -6.16
CA LYS A 306 2.98 -9.97 -5.39
C LYS A 306 3.20 -9.89 -3.89
N THR A 307 4.46 -9.94 -3.45
CA THR A 307 4.78 -9.71 -2.03
C THR A 307 4.31 -8.32 -1.65
N ASP A 308 3.41 -8.26 -0.69
CA ASP A 308 2.95 -7.00 -0.10
C ASP A 308 4.08 -6.37 0.71
N VAL A 309 4.49 -5.18 0.29
CA VAL A 309 5.52 -4.39 0.96
C VAL A 309 4.95 -3.05 1.42
N LEU A 310 5.37 -2.62 2.61
CA LEU A 310 5.30 -1.21 2.99
C LEU A 310 6.55 -0.54 2.44
N GLY A 311 6.37 0.25 1.40
CA GLY A 311 7.39 1.11 0.84
C GLY A 311 7.47 2.43 1.62
N VAL A 312 8.68 2.87 1.94
CA VAL A 312 8.96 4.09 2.71
C VAL A 312 9.99 4.92 1.95
N LEU A 313 9.67 6.18 1.69
CA LEU A 313 10.58 7.11 1.03
C LEU A 313 11.38 7.88 2.10
N LEU A 314 12.70 7.68 2.11
CA LEU A 314 13.62 8.34 3.03
C LEU A 314 14.63 9.20 2.25
N PRO A 315 15.24 10.22 2.89
CA PRO A 315 16.26 11.05 2.25
C PRO A 315 17.51 10.29 1.78
N ASP A 316 17.80 9.13 2.35
CA ASP A 316 18.93 8.26 2.01
C ASP A 316 18.59 7.13 1.05
N GLY A 317 17.32 7.02 0.67
CA GLY A 317 16.84 6.06 -0.30
C GLY A 317 15.51 5.41 0.10
N PRO A 318 14.80 4.82 -0.86
CA PRO A 318 13.60 4.04 -0.59
C PRO A 318 13.91 2.77 0.20
N LEU A 319 12.96 2.37 1.03
CA LEU A 319 13.02 1.19 1.88
C LEU A 319 11.73 0.39 1.69
N ALA A 320 11.84 -0.91 1.43
CA ALA A 320 10.72 -1.83 1.38
C ALA A 320 10.73 -2.76 2.59
N ILE A 321 9.57 -2.89 3.24
CA ILE A 321 9.35 -3.79 4.37
C ILE A 321 8.33 -4.84 3.95
N PRO A 322 8.72 -6.12 3.79
CA PRO A 322 7.77 -7.20 3.57
C PRO A 322 6.78 -7.28 4.74
N VAL A 323 5.50 -7.03 4.47
CA VAL A 323 4.48 -6.85 5.52
C VAL A 323 4.19 -8.17 6.22
N GLN A 324 3.99 -9.24 5.44
CA GLN A 324 3.55 -10.52 5.99
C GLN A 324 4.57 -11.12 6.99
N PRO A 325 5.89 -11.17 6.72
CA PRO A 325 6.86 -11.63 7.71
C PRO A 325 6.82 -10.81 9.02
N VAL A 326 6.63 -9.50 8.93
CA VAL A 326 6.56 -8.63 10.12
C VAL A 326 5.30 -8.94 10.92
N LEU A 327 4.11 -8.96 10.29
CA LEU A 327 2.86 -9.27 10.98
C LEU A 327 2.88 -10.68 11.59
N SER A 328 3.42 -11.67 10.88
CA SER A 328 3.61 -13.03 11.41
C SER A 328 4.52 -13.06 12.66
N ALA A 329 5.57 -12.24 12.71
CA ALA A 329 6.46 -12.16 13.86
C ALA A 329 5.84 -11.45 15.08
N VAL A 330 4.82 -10.61 14.85
CA VAL A 330 4.06 -9.95 15.91
C VAL A 330 2.94 -10.85 16.44
N ALA A 331 2.40 -11.77 15.63
CA ALA A 331 1.25 -12.63 15.96
C ALA A 331 0.09 -11.79 16.52
N ASP A 332 -0.52 -12.13 17.66
CA ASP A 332 -1.64 -11.37 18.24
C ASP A 332 -1.19 -10.15 19.08
N GLY A 333 0.07 -9.74 18.95
CA GLY A 333 0.68 -8.68 19.75
C GLY A 333 0.79 -7.33 19.05
N HIS A 334 1.57 -6.46 19.71
CA HIS A 334 2.05 -5.18 19.20
C HIS A 334 3.56 -5.13 19.40
N LYS A 335 4.32 -4.75 18.37
CA LYS A 335 5.79 -4.61 18.46
C LYS A 335 6.27 -3.40 17.69
N THR A 336 7.33 -2.78 18.22
CA THR A 336 8.09 -1.74 17.54
C THR A 336 9.50 -2.25 17.27
N PHE A 337 9.90 -2.24 16.01
CA PHE A 337 11.27 -2.53 15.58
C PHE A 337 11.98 -1.22 15.28
N THR A 338 13.30 -1.16 15.49
CA THR A 338 14.07 0.08 15.28
C THR A 338 15.21 -0.12 14.29
N ARG A 339 15.48 0.90 13.49
CA ARG A 339 16.62 0.95 12.57
C ARG A 339 17.19 2.38 12.51
N ASP A 340 18.51 2.50 12.48
CA ASP A 340 19.16 3.81 12.28
C ASP A 340 18.97 4.31 10.83
N SER A 341 18.73 5.60 10.69
CA SER A 341 18.60 6.35 9.43
C SER A 341 19.14 7.77 9.61
N PRO A 342 19.47 8.51 8.54
CA PRO A 342 19.79 9.93 8.61
C PRO A 342 18.67 10.81 9.17
N LEU A 343 17.41 10.33 9.20
CA LEU A 343 16.29 10.98 9.89
C LEU A 343 16.24 10.68 11.40
N GLY A 344 17.20 9.94 11.93
CA GLY A 344 17.21 9.41 13.30
C GLY A 344 16.80 7.95 13.36
N GLN A 345 16.40 7.48 14.55
CA GLN A 345 15.99 6.09 14.75
C GLN A 345 14.57 5.85 14.19
N LEU A 346 14.47 5.25 13.01
CA LEU A 346 13.18 4.82 12.48
C LEU A 346 12.57 3.74 13.36
N GLN A 347 11.26 3.83 13.53
CA GLN A 347 10.42 2.93 14.31
C GLN A 347 9.40 2.30 13.37
N LEU A 348 9.52 0.99 13.14
CA LEU A 348 8.50 0.20 12.48
C LEU A 348 7.52 -0.31 13.53
N VAL A 349 6.34 0.26 13.55
CA VAL A 349 5.26 -0.10 14.47
C VAL A 349 4.34 -1.09 13.74
N ALA A 350 4.20 -2.28 14.32
CA ALA A 350 3.36 -3.34 13.77
C ALA A 350 2.41 -3.89 14.84
N ASP A 351 1.15 -4.08 14.44
CA ASP A 351 0.08 -4.60 15.28
C ASP A 351 -0.64 -5.70 14.51
N GLY A 352 -0.55 -6.93 15.00
CA GLY A 352 -1.10 -8.08 14.30
C GLY A 352 -2.63 -8.16 14.32
N PRO A 353 -3.32 -7.92 15.46
CA PRO A 353 -4.79 -7.94 15.52
C PRO A 353 -5.44 -6.95 14.53
N THR A 354 -4.86 -5.76 14.37
CA THR A 354 -5.36 -4.74 13.43
C THR A 354 -4.80 -4.89 12.02
N ARG A 355 -3.83 -5.81 11.82
CA ARG A 355 -3.03 -5.99 10.61
C ARG A 355 -2.37 -4.69 10.13
N SER A 356 -2.04 -3.80 11.06
CA SER A 356 -1.49 -2.48 10.75
C SER A 356 0.03 -2.48 10.86
N ILE A 357 0.67 -1.73 9.97
CA ILE A 357 2.11 -1.54 9.92
C ILE A 357 2.41 -0.14 9.42
N HIS A 358 3.29 0.59 10.10
CA HIS A 358 3.75 1.91 9.66
C HIS A 358 5.13 2.25 10.22
N VAL A 359 5.82 3.16 9.54
CA VAL A 359 7.11 3.70 9.98
C VAL A 359 6.96 5.12 10.49
N THR A 360 7.60 5.41 11.62
CA THR A 360 7.75 6.75 12.19
C THR A 360 9.20 7.07 12.52
N THR A 361 9.57 8.35 12.59
CA THR A 361 10.79 8.82 13.26
C THR A 361 10.55 8.91 14.78
N PRO A 362 11.59 9.15 15.60
CA PRO A 362 11.39 9.54 16.99
C PRO A 362 10.59 10.86 17.00
N GLY A 363 9.45 10.87 17.70
CA GLY A 363 8.49 11.99 17.67
C GLY A 363 7.25 11.76 16.78
N ASN A 364 7.03 10.55 16.28
CA ASN A 364 5.83 10.13 15.54
C ASN A 364 5.61 10.85 14.20
N VAL A 365 6.66 11.38 13.58
CA VAL A 365 6.58 11.88 12.21
C VAL A 365 6.61 10.68 11.27
N ARG A 366 5.62 10.56 10.38
CA ARG A 366 5.56 9.51 9.36
C ARG A 366 6.23 9.99 8.08
N PRO A 367 7.33 9.37 7.62
CA PRO A 367 7.81 9.57 6.26
C PRO A 367 6.73 9.16 5.25
N PRO A 368 6.77 9.69 4.01
CA PRO A 368 5.92 9.21 2.94
C PRO A 368 6.07 7.70 2.80
N GLN A 369 4.96 7.00 2.86
CA GLN A 369 4.93 5.54 2.84
C GLN A 369 3.61 5.06 2.29
N LEU A 370 3.64 3.91 1.62
CA LEU A 370 2.47 3.30 1.01
C LEU A 370 2.65 1.79 0.97
N ARG A 371 1.53 1.06 1.01
CA ARG A 371 1.54 -0.39 0.77
C ARG A 371 1.33 -0.65 -0.71
N GLN A 372 2.13 -1.55 -1.27
CA GLN A 372 2.13 -1.90 -2.68
C GLN A 372 2.76 -3.29 -2.86
N MET A 373 2.43 -3.97 -3.97
CA MET A 373 3.10 -5.20 -4.37
C MET A 373 4.54 -4.94 -4.84
N TRP A 374 5.44 -5.89 -4.52
CA TRP A 374 6.87 -5.78 -4.75
C TRP A 374 7.25 -5.41 -6.19
N PHE A 375 6.63 -6.02 -7.20
CA PHE A 375 6.97 -5.76 -8.61
C PHE A 375 6.85 -4.28 -8.97
N ALA A 376 5.79 -3.62 -8.49
CA ALA A 376 5.51 -2.22 -8.78
C ALA A 376 6.44 -1.30 -7.97
N TRP A 377 6.60 -1.58 -6.67
CA TRP A 377 7.51 -0.83 -5.80
C TRP A 377 8.95 -0.90 -6.31
N ARG A 378 9.48 -2.09 -6.58
CA ARG A 378 10.86 -2.32 -7.01
C ARG A 378 11.16 -1.73 -8.39
N TRP A 379 10.17 -1.66 -9.27
CA TRP A 379 10.31 -0.99 -10.55
C TRP A 379 10.38 0.52 -10.37
N CYS A 380 9.52 1.10 -9.53
CA CYS A 380 9.51 2.55 -9.25
C CYS A 380 10.74 3.00 -8.45
N HIS A 381 11.26 2.11 -7.59
CA HIS A 381 12.33 2.38 -6.65
C HIS A 381 13.44 1.32 -6.78
N PRO A 382 14.20 1.33 -7.88
CA PRO A 382 15.12 0.24 -8.17
C PRO A 382 16.33 0.14 -7.23
N GLU A 383 16.63 1.21 -6.51
CA GLU A 383 17.62 1.31 -5.46
C GLU A 383 17.08 0.95 -4.07
N THR A 384 15.82 0.52 -3.96
CA THR A 384 15.19 0.22 -2.68
C THR A 384 15.99 -0.80 -1.89
N GLU A 385 16.22 -0.47 -0.62
CA GLU A 385 16.73 -1.45 0.33
C GLU A 385 15.57 -2.27 0.89
N LEU A 386 15.88 -3.49 1.33
CA LEU A 386 14.93 -4.29 2.10
C LEU A 386 15.17 -4.13 3.59
N TRP A 387 14.08 -3.98 4.34
CA TRP A 387 14.12 -4.05 5.79
C TRP A 387 14.47 -5.49 6.20
N GLN A 388 15.68 -5.64 6.71
CA GLN A 388 16.03 -6.82 7.48
C GLN A 388 15.63 -6.54 8.93
N PRO A 389 14.77 -7.36 9.55
CA PRO A 389 14.47 -7.17 10.96
C PRO A 389 15.78 -7.28 11.73
N VAL A 390 16.17 -6.16 12.37
CA VAL A 390 17.23 -6.18 13.37
C VAL A 390 16.75 -7.12 14.46
N GLU A 391 17.48 -8.21 14.72
CA GLU A 391 17.26 -9.01 15.92
C GLU A 391 17.29 -8.06 17.11
N VAL A 392 16.16 -7.92 17.80
CA VAL A 392 16.14 -7.26 19.10
C VAL A 392 17.06 -8.08 19.97
N VAL A 393 18.25 -7.55 20.28
CA VAL A 393 19.15 -8.08 21.29
C VAL A 393 18.29 -8.34 22.51
N GLY A 394 18.14 -9.62 22.87
CA GLY A 394 17.35 -10.05 24.01
C GLY A 394 17.77 -9.25 25.24
N GLY A 395 16.91 -8.32 25.66
CA GLY A 395 16.94 -7.82 27.03
C GLY A 395 16.73 -9.05 27.90
N GLY A 396 17.79 -9.44 28.59
CA GLY A 396 17.87 -10.70 29.31
C GLY A 396 16.63 -10.93 30.17
N SER A 397 16.09 -12.14 30.07
CA SER A 397 15.28 -12.67 31.15
C SER A 397 16.14 -12.70 32.41
N THR A 398 15.85 -11.85 33.39
CA THR A 398 16.10 -12.22 34.77
C THR A 398 15.04 -13.26 35.14
N THR A 399 15.25 -14.50 34.69
CA THR A 399 14.64 -15.67 35.31
C THR A 399 15.25 -15.81 36.69
N ASP A 400 14.38 -15.60 37.68
CA ASP A 400 14.25 -16.41 38.89
C ASP A 400 15.32 -17.51 39.01
N ALA A 401 16.31 -17.27 39.88
CA ALA A 401 17.25 -18.29 40.29
C ALA A 401 16.55 -19.18 41.33
N SER A 402 16.02 -20.31 40.87
CA SER A 402 15.67 -21.45 41.70
C SER A 402 16.85 -21.83 42.59
N LEU A 403 16.68 -21.66 43.90
CA LEU A 403 17.45 -22.34 44.93
C LEU A 403 17.13 -23.84 44.85
N SER A 404 18.05 -24.66 44.34
CA SER A 404 18.10 -26.07 44.67
C SER A 404 19.51 -26.63 44.47
N GLY A 405 20.10 -27.13 45.56
CA GLY A 405 21.18 -28.11 45.52
C GLY A 405 22.57 -27.60 45.91
N ALA A 406 22.81 -27.47 47.21
CA ALA A 406 24.15 -27.64 47.77
C ALA A 406 24.04 -28.50 49.04
N ASP A 407 24.47 -29.76 48.91
CA ASP A 407 24.82 -30.63 50.03
C ASP A 407 26.05 -30.08 50.75
N ALA A 408 25.96 -29.88 52.06
CA ALA A 408 27.10 -29.95 52.98
C ALA A 408 26.61 -30.16 54.44
N SER A 409 26.76 -31.40 54.90
CA SER A 409 27.18 -31.82 56.25
C SER A 409 26.64 -31.08 57.50
N ASP A 410 25.78 -31.80 58.23
CA ASP A 410 26.05 -32.29 59.60
C ASP A 410 26.67 -31.31 60.62
N ALA A 411 25.87 -30.85 61.59
CA ALA A 411 26.14 -30.98 63.05
C ALA A 411 25.20 -30.08 63.90
N THR A 412 24.37 -30.76 64.68
CA THR A 412 23.78 -30.46 66.00
C THR A 412 24.12 -29.15 66.75
N ALA A 413 23.07 -28.48 67.26
CA ALA A 413 22.85 -27.99 68.64
C ALA A 413 22.00 -26.69 68.59
N ASP A 414 20.72 -26.69 68.99
CA ASP A 414 20.18 -26.58 70.36
C ASP A 414 19.77 -25.12 70.69
N VAL A 415 18.77 -24.99 71.57
CA VAL A 415 18.32 -23.79 72.31
C VAL A 415 17.14 -22.96 71.75
N THR A 416 15.93 -23.45 72.08
CA THR A 416 14.82 -22.82 72.86
C THR A 416 14.36 -21.36 72.66
N SER A 417 13.04 -21.24 72.45
CA SER A 417 12.02 -20.38 73.12
C SER A 417 12.18 -18.86 73.26
N ASP A 418 11.16 -18.14 72.76
CA ASP A 418 10.25 -17.16 73.43
C ASP A 418 9.86 -16.08 72.39
N ALA A 419 8.59 -15.90 72.01
CA ALA A 419 7.44 -15.38 72.76
C ALA A 419 7.54 -13.87 73.08
N THR A 420 6.42 -13.16 72.81
CA THR A 420 6.03 -11.74 73.01
C THR A 420 6.13 -10.89 71.75
N SER A 421 5.02 -10.51 71.09
CA SER A 421 3.93 -9.60 71.49
C SER A 421 4.44 -8.26 72.01
N ASP A 422 4.27 -7.21 71.22
CA ASP A 422 3.59 -6.01 71.71
C ASP A 422 3.13 -5.13 70.53
N ASP A 423 1.88 -4.70 70.67
CA ASP A 423 1.26 -3.54 70.05
C ASP A 423 2.16 -2.30 70.14
N ILE A 424 2.01 -1.37 69.19
CA ILE A 424 1.57 0.01 69.47
C ILE A 424 1.31 0.72 68.14
N THR A 425 0.10 1.26 68.07
CA THR A 425 -0.41 2.27 67.15
C THR A 425 0.35 3.59 67.23
N ASP A 426 0.62 4.21 66.08
CA ASP A 426 0.07 5.52 65.70
C ASP A 426 0.15 5.72 64.18
#